data_AF-A0A8T6P104-F1
#
_entry.id   AF-A0A8T6P104-F1
#
_cell.length_a   1.000
_cell.length_b   1.000
_cell.length_c   1.000
_cell.angle_alpha   90.00
_cell.angle_beta   90.00
_cell.angle_gamma   90.00
#
_symmetry.space_group_name_H-M   'P 1'
#
loop_
_entity.id
_entity.type
_entity.pdbx_description
1 polymer ?
#
loop_
_entity_poly.entity_id
_entity_poly.type
_entity_poly.pdbx_seq_one_letter_code
_entity_poly.pdbx_strand_id
1 'polypeptide(L)' 'MNNTITDVPGISVGHATNREAVTGCTVVLAPKGAVAGVDQRGGAPGPRETALLRPMHRGLKG' A
#
# COMPACT_ATOMS: atom_id res chain seq x y z
N MET A 1 6.41 -1.26 24.18
CA MET A 1 6.07 -0.33 23.09
C MET A 1 6.17 -1.08 21.78
N ASN A 2 5.24 -0.86 20.87
CA ASN A 2 5.30 -1.39 19.52
C ASN A 2 6.06 -0.38 18.66
N ASN A 3 7.17 -0.76 18.04
CA ASN A 3 8.00 0.15 17.23
C ASN A 3 7.90 -0.19 15.73
N THR A 4 6.73 -0.64 15.29
CA THR A 4 6.48 -1.04 13.90
C THR A 4 5.40 -0.17 13.27
N ILE A 5 5.11 -0.36 11.98
CA ILE A 5 4.08 0.41 11.26
C ILE A 5 2.67 0.26 11.88
N THR A 6 2.38 -0.85 12.59
CA THR A 6 1.09 -1.06 13.26
C THR A 6 0.96 -0.30 14.58
N ASP A 7 1.99 0.44 15.00
CA ASP A 7 1.86 1.40 16.10
C ASP A 7 0.97 2.59 15.71
N VAL A 8 0.79 2.84 14.40
CA VAL A 8 -0.21 3.78 13.89
C VAL A 8 -1.60 3.16 14.03
N PRO A 9 -2.52 3.76 14.84
CA PRO A 9 -3.84 3.20 15.05
C PRO A 9 -4.64 3.07 13.75
N GLY A 10 -5.29 1.92 13.56
CA GLY A 10 -6.11 1.64 12.38
C GLY A 10 -5.33 1.10 11.17
N ILE A 11 -4.01 0.90 11.30
CA ILE A 11 -3.20 0.17 10.32
C ILE A 11 -2.99 -1.27 10.79
N SER A 12 -3.28 -2.22 9.90
CA SER A 12 -3.01 -3.65 10.08
C SER A 12 -2.03 -4.14 9.02
N VAL A 13 -1.24 -5.17 9.32
CA VAL A 13 -0.33 -5.81 8.35
C VAL A 13 -0.59 -7.31 8.30
N GLY A 14 -0.73 -7.86 7.09
CA GLY A 14 -0.90 -9.29 6.83
C GLY A 14 0.17 -9.82 5.87
N HIS A 15 0.55 -11.09 6.05
CA HIS A 15 1.57 -11.75 5.22
C HIS A 15 1.05 -13.12 4.77
N ALA A 16 1.30 -13.48 3.52
CA ALA A 16 1.14 -14.84 3.01
C ALA A 16 2.45 -15.26 2.34
N THR A 17 2.99 -16.43 2.71
CA THR A 17 4.30 -16.91 2.23
C THR A 17 4.18 -18.34 1.74
N ASN A 18 4.61 -18.58 0.51
CA ASN A 18 4.85 -19.92 -0.03
C ASN A 18 6.36 -20.17 -0.04
N ARG A 19 6.83 -21.03 0.88
CA ARG A 19 8.26 -21.30 1.05
C ARG A 19 8.85 -22.19 -0.06
N GLU A 20 8.07 -23.11 -0.62
CA GLU A 20 8.52 -24.00 -1.69
C GLU A 20 8.77 -23.23 -2.99
N ALA A 21 7.84 -22.34 -3.35
CA ALA A 21 7.95 -21.50 -4.54
C ALA A 21 8.75 -20.20 -4.31
N VAL A 22 9.28 -20.00 -3.10
CA VAL A 22 10.07 -18.81 -2.71
C VAL A 22 9.36 -17.49 -3.07
N THR A 23 8.08 -17.40 -2.74
CA THR A 23 7.25 -16.23 -3.07
C THR A 23 6.29 -15.89 -1.93
N GLY A 24 5.71 -14.70 -1.96
CA GLY A 24 4.76 -14.25 -0.97
C GLY A 24 4.17 -12.89 -1.28
N CYS A 25 3.29 -12.44 -0.39
CA CYS A 25 2.62 -11.15 -0.47
C CYS A 25 2.50 -10.55 0.93
N THR A 26 2.71 -9.24 1.03
CA THR A 26 2.48 -8.45 2.24
C THR A 26 1.44 -7.39 1.94
N VAL A 27 0.47 -7.24 2.83
CA VAL A 27 -0.60 -6.24 2.72
C VAL A 27 -0.52 -5.32 3.94
N VAL A 28 -0.43 -4.01 3.69
CA VAL A 28 -0.71 -2.99 4.69
C VAL A 28 -2.14 -2.52 4.46
N LEU A 29 -3.01 -2.70 5.45
CA LEU A 29 -4.44 -2.47 5.35
C LEU A 29 -4.88 -1.34 6.28
N ALA A 30 -5.59 -0.37 5.72
CA ALA A 30 -6.37 0.62 6.46
C ALA A 30 -7.87 0.32 6.25
N PRO A 31 -8.55 -0.41 7.17
CA PRO A 31 -9.91 -0.91 6.93
C PRO A 31 -10.96 0.17 6.67
N LYS A 32 -10.75 1.38 7.21
CA LYS A 32 -11.63 2.54 7.02
C LYS A 32 -11.24 3.40 5.80
N GLY A 33 -10.25 2.95 5.02
CA GLY A 33 -9.58 3.76 4.00
C GLY A 33 -8.55 4.72 4.59
N ALA A 34 -7.71 5.28 3.72
CA ALA A 34 -6.71 6.30 4.05
C ALA A 34 -6.44 7.19 2.83
N VAL A 35 -5.97 8.41 3.07
CA VAL A 35 -5.37 9.23 2.01
C VAL A 35 -4.07 8.57 1.59
N ALA A 36 -3.87 8.37 0.28
CA ALA A 36 -2.72 7.66 -0.26
C ALA A 36 -2.07 8.44 -1.42
N GLY A 37 -0.77 8.26 -1.56
CA GLY A 37 0.05 8.75 -2.67
C GLY A 37 1.21 7.79 -2.94
N VAL A 38 1.85 7.89 -4.10
CA VAL A 38 2.95 7.00 -4.50
C VAL A 38 4.06 7.79 -5.19
N ASP A 39 5.29 7.43 -4.87
CA ASP A 39 6.50 7.90 -5.52
C ASP A 39 7.34 6.69 -5.98
N GLN A 40 7.68 6.64 -7.26
CA GLN A 40 8.46 5.56 -7.86
C GLN A 40 9.82 6.10 -8.30
N ARG A 41 10.87 5.70 -7.59
CA ARG A 41 12.24 6.19 -7.84
C ARG A 41 13.15 5.20 -8.58
N GLY A 42 12.69 3.96 -8.79
CA GLY A 42 13.44 2.93 -9.53
C GLY A 42 13.24 3.02 -11.04
N GLY A 43 14.25 2.63 -11.83
CA GLY A 43 14.24 2.76 -13.30
C GLY A 43 13.44 1.70 -14.08
N ALA A 44 12.96 0.64 -13.43
CA ALA A 44 12.16 -0.42 -14.05
C ALA A 44 10.90 -0.75 -13.22
N PRO A 45 9.94 0.18 -13.09
CA PRO A 45 8.73 -0.06 -12.30
C PRO A 45 7.73 -0.94 -13.07
N GLY A 46 7.08 -1.86 -12.37
CA GLY A 46 5.89 -2.57 -12.84
C GLY A 46 4.64 -2.09 -12.08
N PRO A 47 4.18 -0.83 -12.28
CA PRO A 47 3.10 -0.26 -11.48
C PRO A 47 1.78 -1.03 -11.69
N ARG A 48 1.02 -1.15 -10.61
CA ARG A 48 -0.40 -1.52 -10.62
C ARG A 48 -1.17 -0.42 -9.91
N GLU A 49 -2.28 0.03 -10.49
CA GLU A 49 -3.20 1.02 -9.92
C GLU A 49 -2.61 2.38 -9.49
N THR A 50 -1.33 2.67 -9.75
CA THR A 50 -0.67 3.93 -9.32
C THR A 50 -1.23 5.17 -10.02
N ALA A 51 -1.83 5.02 -11.20
CA ALA A 51 -2.49 6.10 -11.90
C ALA A 51 -3.69 6.69 -11.11
N LEU A 52 -4.36 5.87 -10.29
CA LEU A 52 -5.46 6.29 -9.42
C LEU A 52 -4.99 7.15 -8.24
N LEU A 53 -3.70 7.09 -7.91
CA LEU A 53 -3.09 7.87 -6.83
C LEU A 53 -2.58 9.24 -7.27
N ARG A 54 -2.81 9.62 -8.54
CA ARG A 54 -2.54 10.99 -8.99
C ARG A 54 -3.46 11.94 -8.22
N PRO A 55 -2.95 13.05 -7.64
CA PRO A 55 -3.77 13.97 -6.85
C PRO A 55 -5.02 14.49 -7.57
N MET A 56 -4.96 14.61 -8.90
CA MET A 56 -6.06 15.08 -9.75
C MET A 56 -7.05 13.99 -10.16
N HIS A 57 -6.85 12.73 -9.76
CA HIS A 57 -7.74 11.63 -10.14
C HIS A 57 -9.05 11.61 -9.32
N ARG A 58 -9.13 12.36 -8.20
CA ARG A 58 -10.41 12.55 -7.52
C ARG A 58 -11.30 13.39 -8.42
N GLY A 59 -12.33 12.74 -9.00
CA GLY A 59 -13.39 13.44 -9.72
C GLY A 59 -13.90 14.60 -8.86
N LEU A 60 -13.79 15.80 -9.42
CA LEU A 60 -14.36 17.03 -8.87
C LEU A 60 -15.87 16.81 -8.64
N LYS A 61 -16.24 16.41 -7.42
CA LYS A 61 -17.50 16.83 -6.83
C LYS A 61 -17.16 18.05 -5.99
N GLY A 62 -17.24 19.21 -6.66
CA GLY A 62 -17.66 20.42 -5.96
C GLY A 62 -19.10 20.26 -5.47
#